data_AF-A0A084EGI9-F1
#
_entry.id   AF-A0A084EGI9-F1
#
_cell.length_a   1.000
_cell.length_b   1.000
_cell.length_c   1.000
_cell.angle_alpha   90.00
_cell.angle_beta   90.00
_cell.angle_gamma   90.00
#
_symmetry.space_group_name_H-M   'P 1'
#
loop_
_entity.id
_entity.type
_entity.pdbx_description
1 polymer ?
#
loop_
_entity_poly.entity_id
_entity_poly.type
_entity_poly.pdbx_seq_one_letter_code
_entity_poly.pdbx_strand_id
1 'polypeptide(L)'
;MKPNFVEEEYEIELSKKRCEELWDRGIINTFEVGTWKGLQQIHKYIFQDVFDFAGEIRKVNISKGDFMFVPLLFLDDNLKKIDKLPENTFDEIIDKYVEMNICHPFREGNGRSTRIWLDLILKTRLNLVVNWEFIDKYSYLSAMVRSTVNPAELKELLKKHLTDKINDRKTFIKGIVKSYEYEGYYIKI
;
A
#
# COMPACT_ATOMS: atom_id res chain seq x y z
N MET A 1 -12.28 16.61 -16.54
CA MET A 1 -13.03 15.56 -17.26
C MET A 1 -12.67 14.23 -16.61
N LYS A 2 -13.62 13.58 -15.91
CA LYS A 2 -13.44 12.24 -15.31
C LYS A 2 -14.11 11.25 -16.27
N PRO A 3 -13.37 10.45 -17.07
CA PRO A 3 -14.00 9.64 -18.11
C PRO A 3 -14.72 8.40 -17.57
N ASN A 4 -14.33 7.87 -16.41
CA ASN A 4 -14.94 6.67 -15.83
C ASN A 4 -15.32 6.95 -14.37
N PHE A 5 -16.57 7.32 -14.12
CA PHE A 5 -17.13 7.21 -12.78
C PHE A 5 -17.60 5.76 -12.62
N VAL A 6 -16.72 4.91 -12.10
CA VAL A 6 -17.20 3.81 -11.28
C VAL A 6 -17.84 4.45 -10.05
N GLU A 7 -19.10 4.12 -9.74
CA GLU A 7 -19.71 4.56 -8.49
C GLU A 7 -18.83 4.10 -7.32
N GLU A 8 -18.60 4.96 -6.34
CA GLU A 8 -17.67 4.71 -5.22
C GLU A 8 -17.96 3.37 -4.52
N GLU A 9 -19.24 3.01 -4.39
CA GLU A 9 -19.68 1.72 -3.86
C GLU A 9 -19.20 0.53 -4.71
N TYR A 10 -19.26 0.66 -6.03
CA TYR A 10 -18.85 -0.38 -6.98
C TYR A 10 -17.31 -0.53 -7.02
N GLU A 11 -16.56 0.57 -6.91
CA GLU A 11 -15.10 0.50 -6.71
C GLU A 11 -14.78 -0.35 -5.48
N ILE A 12 -15.41 -0.03 -4.35
CA ILE A 12 -15.16 -0.69 -3.08
C ILE A 12 -15.52 -2.17 -3.17
N GLU A 13 -16.69 -2.50 -3.71
CA GLU A 13 -17.16 -3.88 -3.82
C GLU A 13 -16.20 -4.74 -4.66
N LEU A 14 -15.87 -4.28 -5.87
CA LEU A 14 -15.00 -5.03 -6.79
C LEU A 14 -13.59 -5.18 -6.22
N SER A 15 -13.00 -4.10 -5.72
CA SER A 15 -11.63 -4.13 -5.21
C SER A 15 -11.51 -4.92 -3.90
N LYS A 16 -12.52 -4.88 -3.03
CA LYS A 16 -12.62 -5.75 -1.85
C LYS A 16 -12.67 -7.23 -2.25
N LYS A 17 -13.52 -7.59 -3.20
CA LYS A 17 -13.64 -8.97 -3.70
C LYS A 17 -12.30 -9.48 -4.24
N ARG A 18 -11.54 -8.64 -4.94
CA ARG A 18 -10.19 -8.98 -5.40
C ARG A 18 -9.20 -9.15 -4.27
N CYS A 19 -9.27 -8.34 -3.21
CA CYS A 19 -8.44 -8.56 -2.02
C CYS A 19 -8.75 -9.90 -1.33
N GLU A 20 -10.02 -10.28 -1.21
CA GLU A 20 -10.41 -11.59 -0.65
C GLU A 20 -9.88 -12.73 -1.52
N GLU A 21 -10.09 -12.66 -2.82
CA GLU A 21 -9.62 -13.65 -3.79
C GLU A 21 -8.09 -13.76 -3.80
N LEU A 22 -7.38 -12.63 -3.70
CA LEU A 22 -5.92 -12.54 -3.67
C LEU A 22 -5.32 -13.41 -2.56
N TRP A 23 -5.99 -13.44 -1.39
CA TRP A 23 -5.61 -14.29 -0.26
C TRP A 23 -6.11 -15.72 -0.43
N ASP A 24 -7.40 -15.92 -0.69
CA ASP A 24 -8.05 -17.23 -0.67
C ASP A 24 -7.50 -18.20 -1.72
N ARG A 25 -7.06 -17.65 -2.86
CA ARG A 25 -6.43 -18.43 -3.94
C ARG A 25 -4.91 -18.52 -3.81
N GLY A 26 -4.32 -17.91 -2.77
CA GLY A 26 -2.86 -17.86 -2.57
C GLY A 26 -2.09 -17.10 -3.64
N ILE A 27 -2.77 -16.29 -4.47
CA ILE A 27 -2.18 -15.53 -5.58
C ILE A 27 -1.15 -14.52 -5.05
N ILE A 28 -1.40 -13.97 -3.86
CA ILE A 28 -0.49 -13.04 -3.19
C ILE A 28 0.95 -13.59 -3.05
N ASN A 29 1.10 -14.92 -2.93
CA ASN A 29 2.41 -15.57 -2.77
C ASN A 29 3.17 -15.71 -4.10
N THR A 30 2.55 -15.36 -5.23
CA THR A 30 3.15 -15.43 -6.57
C THR A 30 3.78 -14.10 -7.00
N PHE A 31 3.56 -13.03 -6.25
CA PHE A 31 4.06 -11.71 -6.57
C PHE A 31 5.49 -11.50 -6.10
N GLU A 32 6.22 -10.63 -6.80
CA GLU A 32 7.54 -10.23 -6.36
C GLU A 32 7.44 -9.44 -5.04
N VAL A 33 8.38 -9.70 -4.13
CA VAL A 33 8.41 -9.05 -2.82
C VAL A 33 9.44 -7.94 -2.86
N GLY A 34 9.03 -6.72 -2.46
CA GLY A 34 9.97 -5.62 -2.27
C GLY A 34 10.34 -4.84 -3.54
N THR A 35 9.70 -5.14 -4.67
CA THR A 35 9.97 -4.49 -5.95
C THR A 35 8.78 -3.65 -6.42
N TRP A 36 9.05 -2.67 -7.27
CA TRP A 36 8.07 -1.91 -8.04
C TRP A 36 7.17 -2.84 -8.84
N LYS A 37 7.73 -3.86 -9.49
CA LYS A 37 6.96 -4.88 -10.22
C LYS A 37 5.99 -5.63 -9.31
N GLY A 38 6.41 -5.98 -8.09
CA GLY A 38 5.54 -6.54 -7.06
C GLY A 38 4.36 -5.63 -6.73
N LEU A 39 4.64 -4.34 -6.55
CA LEU A 39 3.60 -3.35 -6.30
C LEU A 39 2.64 -3.18 -7.50
N GLN A 40 3.15 -3.22 -8.73
CA GLN A 40 2.30 -3.22 -9.94
C GLN A 40 1.39 -4.45 -9.99
N GLN A 41 1.91 -5.64 -9.65
CA GLN A 41 1.12 -6.87 -9.60
C GLN A 41 -0.03 -6.76 -8.58
N ILE A 42 0.26 -6.26 -7.38
CA ILE A 42 -0.76 -6.02 -6.34
C ILE A 42 -1.81 -5.02 -6.84
N HIS A 43 -1.37 -3.84 -7.29
CA HIS A 43 -2.28 -2.78 -7.72
C HIS A 43 -3.13 -3.23 -8.90
N LYS A 44 -2.54 -3.91 -9.89
CA LYS A 44 -3.27 -4.48 -11.01
C LYS A 44 -4.33 -5.45 -10.51
N TYR A 45 -3.96 -6.40 -9.65
CA TYR A 45 -4.88 -7.44 -9.21
C TYR A 45 -6.09 -6.89 -8.46
N ILE A 46 -5.86 -5.95 -7.52
CA ILE A 46 -6.95 -5.42 -6.69
C ILE A 46 -7.81 -4.37 -7.40
N PHE A 47 -7.32 -3.76 -8.49
CA PHE A 47 -8.04 -2.69 -9.20
C PHE A 47 -8.32 -2.97 -10.69
N GLN A 48 -8.02 -4.17 -11.21
CA GLN A 48 -8.20 -4.48 -12.65
C GLN A 48 -9.65 -4.34 -13.16
N ASP A 49 -10.64 -4.48 -12.29
CA ASP A 49 -12.06 -4.29 -12.64
C ASP A 49 -12.57 -2.87 -12.29
N VAL A 50 -11.69 -2.00 -11.77
CA VAL A 50 -12.03 -0.66 -11.28
C VAL A 50 -11.36 0.42 -12.13
N PHE A 51 -10.06 0.30 -12.38
CA PHE A 51 -9.27 1.29 -13.09
C PHE A 51 -8.71 0.73 -14.39
N ASP A 52 -8.95 1.42 -15.52
CA ASP A 52 -8.33 1.09 -16.81
C ASP A 52 -6.80 1.12 -16.75
N PHE A 53 -6.24 1.91 -15.82
CA PHE A 53 -4.80 2.07 -15.59
C PHE A 53 -4.26 1.16 -14.47
N ALA A 54 -4.99 0.11 -14.07
CA ALA A 54 -4.58 -0.73 -12.95
C ALA A 54 -3.19 -1.36 -13.18
N GLY A 55 -2.22 -0.98 -12.33
CA GLY A 55 -0.83 -1.41 -12.41
C GLY A 55 0.05 -0.57 -13.34
N GLU A 56 -0.51 0.45 -14.00
CA GLU A 56 0.24 1.39 -14.82
C GLU A 56 0.81 2.56 -13.99
N ILE A 57 2.02 2.95 -14.32
CA ILE A 57 2.61 4.21 -13.84
C ILE A 57 1.72 5.40 -14.26
N ARG A 58 1.52 6.36 -13.36
CA ARG A 58 0.71 7.55 -13.65
C ARG A 58 1.31 8.40 -14.76
N LYS A 59 0.45 9.13 -15.49
CA LYS A 59 0.82 9.98 -16.64
C LYS A 59 0.74 11.48 -16.34
N VAL A 60 0.51 11.84 -15.07
CA VAL A 60 0.39 13.23 -14.60
C VAL A 60 1.10 13.41 -13.27
N ASN A 61 1.49 14.65 -12.96
CA ASN A 61 1.89 15.02 -11.60
C ASN A 61 0.66 15.04 -10.68
N ILE A 62 0.87 14.70 -9.41
CA ILE A 62 -0.17 14.63 -8.39
C ILE A 62 0.36 15.20 -7.08
N SER A 63 -0.57 15.68 -6.25
CA SER A 63 -0.34 16.15 -4.90
C SER A 63 -1.47 15.70 -3.98
N LYS A 64 -1.22 15.70 -2.66
CA LYS A 64 -2.25 15.50 -1.64
C LYS A 64 -2.06 16.55 -0.55
N GLY A 65 -3.04 17.44 -0.39
CA GLY A 65 -2.84 18.67 0.38
C GLY A 65 -1.68 19.48 -0.20
N ASP A 66 -0.79 19.95 0.66
CA ASP A 66 0.38 20.74 0.27
C ASP A 66 1.59 19.90 -0.16
N PHE A 67 1.49 18.56 -0.09
CA PHE A 67 2.59 17.67 -0.46
C PHE A 67 2.52 17.30 -1.95
N MET A 68 3.59 17.64 -2.69
CA MET A 68 3.80 17.19 -4.07
C MET A 68 4.60 15.90 -4.08
N PHE A 69 4.05 14.85 -4.70
CA PHE A 69 4.77 13.59 -4.90
C PHE A 69 5.87 13.75 -5.96
N VAL A 70 6.77 12.76 -6.09
CA VAL A 70 7.88 12.80 -7.06
C VAL A 70 7.40 13.23 -8.46
N PRO A 71 7.99 14.25 -9.10
CA PRO A 71 7.56 14.64 -10.44
C PRO A 71 7.67 13.47 -11.43
N LEU A 72 6.70 13.35 -12.35
CA LEU A 72 6.63 12.26 -13.33
C LEU A 72 7.94 12.07 -14.09
N LEU A 73 8.62 13.19 -14.42
CA LEU A 73 9.91 13.21 -15.10
C LEU A 73 10.98 12.33 -14.41
N PHE A 74 10.93 12.20 -13.09
CA PHE A 74 11.91 11.47 -12.29
C PHE A 74 11.37 10.15 -11.72
N LEU A 75 10.09 9.83 -11.97
CA LEU A 75 9.42 8.74 -11.27
C LEU A 75 10.04 7.37 -11.58
N ASP A 76 10.32 7.09 -12.86
CA ASP A 76 10.91 5.82 -13.28
C ASP A 76 12.29 5.56 -12.66
N ASP A 77 13.14 6.59 -12.63
CA ASP A 77 14.47 6.51 -12.01
C ASP A 77 14.40 6.33 -10.49
N ASN A 78 13.43 6.96 -9.82
CA ASN A 78 13.23 6.77 -8.38
C ASN A 78 12.72 5.36 -8.05
N LEU A 79 11.80 4.80 -8.84
CA LEU A 79 11.33 3.43 -8.66
C LEU A 79 12.47 2.41 -8.81
N LYS A 80 13.35 2.59 -9.81
CA LYS A 80 14.57 1.77 -9.97
C LYS A 80 15.54 1.88 -8.79
N LYS A 81 15.58 3.02 -8.11
CA LYS A 81 16.39 3.20 -6.89
C LYS A 81 15.74 2.48 -5.71
N ILE A 82 14.41 2.59 -5.56
CA ILE A 82 13.67 1.91 -4.50
C ILE A 82 13.86 0.39 -4.56
N ASP A 83 13.85 -0.20 -5.76
CA ASP A 83 14.09 -1.65 -5.94
C ASP A 83 15.42 -2.11 -5.34
N LYS A 84 16.41 -1.21 -5.23
CA LYS A 84 17.74 -1.49 -4.69
C LYS A 84 17.88 -1.15 -3.20
N LEU A 85 16.88 -0.53 -2.58
CA LEU A 85 16.90 -0.21 -1.15
C LEU A 85 16.90 -1.50 -0.32
N PRO A 86 17.67 -1.54 0.79
CA PRO A 86 17.78 -2.72 1.64
C PRO A 86 16.46 -3.02 2.37
N GLU A 87 16.31 -4.28 2.80
CA GLU A 87 15.11 -4.81 3.46
C GLU A 87 15.47 -5.82 4.56
N ASN A 88 16.63 -5.70 5.18
CA ASN A 88 17.15 -6.69 6.12
C ASN A 88 16.65 -6.44 7.55
N THR A 89 16.29 -5.19 7.86
CA THR A 89 15.78 -4.79 9.17
C THR A 89 14.42 -4.12 9.06
N PHE A 90 13.69 -4.07 10.18
CA PHE A 90 12.43 -3.34 10.25
C PHE A 90 12.61 -1.88 9.82
N ASP A 91 13.66 -1.20 10.31
CA ASP A 91 13.89 0.21 10.01
C ASP A 91 14.13 0.44 8.51
N GLU A 92 14.95 -0.41 7.87
CA GLU A 92 15.20 -0.37 6.42
C GLU A 92 13.90 -0.59 5.62
N ILE A 93 13.07 -1.54 6.04
CA ILE A 93 11.78 -1.83 5.38
C ILE A 93 10.83 -0.62 5.49
N ILE A 94 10.76 0.02 6.65
CA ILE A 94 9.92 1.21 6.82
C ILE A 94 10.47 2.40 6.03
N ASP A 95 11.78 2.60 5.98
CA ASP A 95 12.39 3.65 5.16
C ASP A 95 12.07 3.42 3.67
N LYS A 96 12.18 2.17 3.20
CA LYS A 96 11.80 1.78 1.84
C LYS A 96 10.31 2.03 1.55
N TYR A 97 9.45 1.74 2.52
CA TYR A 97 8.01 2.01 2.43
C TYR A 97 7.69 3.51 2.31
N VAL A 98 8.39 4.35 3.07
CA VAL A 98 8.26 5.81 3.01
C VAL A 98 8.67 6.34 1.64
N GLU A 99 9.80 5.89 1.09
CA GLU A 99 10.26 6.27 -0.25
C GLU A 99 9.25 5.87 -1.34
N MET A 100 8.67 4.67 -1.24
CA MET A 100 7.63 4.22 -2.16
C MET A 100 6.36 5.09 -2.05
N ASN A 101 5.96 5.48 -0.84
CA ASN A 101 4.83 6.38 -0.64
C ASN A 101 5.07 7.78 -1.21
N ILE A 102 6.31 8.30 -1.13
CA ILE A 102 6.72 9.59 -1.73
C ILE A 102 6.69 9.53 -3.26
N CYS A 103 7.08 8.39 -3.85
CA CYS A 103 6.98 8.19 -5.31
C CYS A 103 5.53 8.22 -5.80
N HIS A 104 4.64 7.57 -5.07
CA HIS A 104 3.19 7.53 -5.34
C HIS A 104 2.90 7.20 -6.82
N PRO A 105 3.30 6.01 -7.27
CA PRO A 105 3.49 5.74 -8.69
C PRO A 105 2.19 5.60 -9.49
N PHE A 106 1.06 5.33 -8.83
CA PHE A 106 -0.24 5.18 -9.50
C PHE A 106 -1.05 6.47 -9.44
N ARG A 107 -2.05 6.57 -10.32
CA ARG A 107 -2.95 7.73 -10.34
C ARG A 107 -3.87 7.77 -9.13
N GLU A 108 -4.33 6.60 -8.67
CA GLU A 108 -5.16 6.35 -7.47
C GLU A 108 -4.78 4.97 -6.88
N GLY A 109 -5.27 4.60 -5.70
CA GLY A 109 -5.04 3.26 -5.14
C GLY A 109 -3.67 3.00 -4.47
N ASN A 110 -2.78 4.00 -4.42
CA ASN A 110 -1.43 3.86 -3.83
C ASN A 110 -1.45 3.38 -2.37
N GLY A 111 -2.18 4.06 -1.48
CA GLY A 111 -2.18 3.70 -0.05
C GLY A 111 -2.57 2.24 0.20
N ARG A 112 -3.66 1.78 -0.43
CA ARG A 112 -4.19 0.42 -0.27
C ARG A 112 -3.23 -0.65 -0.82
N SER A 113 -2.65 -0.42 -1.99
CA SER A 113 -1.72 -1.36 -2.62
C SER A 113 -0.36 -1.40 -1.90
N THR A 114 0.19 -0.25 -1.52
CA THR A 114 1.51 -0.18 -0.86
C THR A 114 1.49 -0.74 0.56
N ARG A 115 0.36 -0.71 1.29
CA ARG A 115 0.24 -1.39 2.59
C ARG A 115 0.30 -2.91 2.47
N ILE A 116 -0.34 -3.49 1.45
CA ILE A 116 -0.21 -4.94 1.15
C ILE A 116 1.24 -5.27 0.78
N TRP A 117 1.87 -4.42 -0.04
CA TRP A 117 3.27 -4.57 -0.43
C TRP A 117 4.22 -4.53 0.78
N LEU A 118 4.00 -3.61 1.73
CA LEU A 118 4.72 -3.54 3.00
C LEU A 118 4.59 -4.84 3.80
N ASP A 119 3.37 -5.35 3.98
CA ASP A 119 3.13 -6.59 4.72
C ASP A 119 3.82 -7.80 4.07
N LEU A 120 3.93 -7.85 2.74
CA LEU A 120 4.67 -8.91 2.07
C LEU A 120 6.18 -8.85 2.33
N ILE A 121 6.76 -7.65 2.39
CA ILE A 121 8.18 -7.50 2.75
C ILE A 121 8.39 -7.93 4.20
N LEU A 122 7.60 -7.40 5.13
CA LEU A 122 7.69 -7.75 6.55
C LEU A 122 7.51 -9.26 6.77
N LYS A 123 6.52 -9.87 6.09
CA LYS A 123 6.26 -11.31 6.17
C LYS A 123 7.45 -12.12 5.71
N THR A 124 8.01 -11.76 4.56
CA THR A 124 9.08 -12.54 3.92
C THR A 124 10.43 -12.37 4.61
N ARG A 125 10.73 -11.16 5.10
CA ARG A 125 12.04 -10.83 5.70
C ARG A 125 12.07 -11.11 7.20
N LEU A 126 10.97 -10.83 7.90
CA LEU A 126 10.93 -10.82 9.37
C LEU A 126 9.92 -11.80 9.98
N ASN A 127 9.13 -12.52 9.18
CA ASN A 127 8.02 -13.36 9.65
C ASN A 127 7.01 -12.57 10.52
N LEU A 128 6.77 -11.31 10.17
CA LEU A 128 5.81 -10.42 10.84
C LEU A 128 4.92 -9.72 9.82
N VAL A 129 3.74 -9.28 10.24
CA VAL A 129 2.88 -8.37 9.48
C VAL A 129 2.36 -7.27 10.41
N VAL A 130 1.88 -6.17 9.85
CA VAL A 130 1.22 -5.12 10.63
C VAL A 130 -0.22 -5.54 10.91
N ASN A 131 -0.61 -5.53 12.18
CA ASN A 131 -2.00 -5.66 12.58
C ASN A 131 -2.70 -4.29 12.51
N TRP A 132 -3.05 -3.90 11.29
CA TRP A 132 -3.62 -2.58 11.02
C TRP A 132 -4.88 -2.29 11.81
N GLU A 133 -5.68 -3.31 12.17
CA GLU A 133 -6.93 -3.18 12.95
C GLU A 133 -6.80 -2.22 14.15
N PHE A 134 -5.64 -2.26 14.81
CA PHE A 134 -5.38 -1.53 16.05
C PHE A 134 -4.69 -0.18 15.87
N ILE A 135 -4.40 0.22 14.62
CA ILE A 135 -3.77 1.51 14.33
C ILE A 135 -4.86 2.53 14.00
N ASP A 136 -4.95 3.59 14.80
CA ASP A 136 -5.86 4.72 14.55
C ASP A 136 -5.59 5.41 13.20
N LYS A 137 -6.69 5.79 12.51
CA LYS A 137 -6.64 6.42 11.19
C LYS A 137 -5.86 7.73 11.20
N TYR A 138 -6.16 8.62 12.14
CA TYR A 138 -5.56 9.94 12.14
C TYR A 138 -4.10 9.87 12.54
N SER A 139 -3.77 9.01 13.50
CA SER A 139 -2.40 8.72 13.93
C SER A 139 -1.56 8.20 12.76
N TYR A 140 -2.05 7.22 12.01
CA TYR A 140 -1.37 6.69 10.82
C TYR A 140 -1.18 7.75 9.73
N LEU A 141 -2.25 8.46 9.34
CA LEU A 141 -2.18 9.48 8.29
C LEU A 141 -1.23 10.63 8.69
N SER A 142 -1.26 11.05 9.95
CA SER A 142 -0.37 12.08 10.47
C SER A 142 1.09 11.64 10.46
N ALA A 143 1.37 10.38 10.85
CA ALA A 143 2.71 9.80 10.80
C ALA A 143 3.23 9.67 9.36
N MET A 144 2.38 9.30 8.39
CA MET A 144 2.75 9.23 6.96
C MET A 144 3.08 10.60 6.35
N VAL A 145 2.43 11.67 6.79
CA VAL A 145 2.79 13.04 6.36
C VAL A 145 4.16 13.41 6.93
N ARG A 146 4.39 13.16 8.23
CA ARG A 146 5.67 13.47 8.89
C ARG A 146 6.83 12.60 8.42
N SER A 147 6.57 11.37 7.97
CA SER A 147 7.61 10.44 7.53
C SER A 147 8.42 10.94 6.34
N THR A 148 7.87 11.88 5.56
CA THR A 148 8.58 12.55 4.45
C THR A 148 9.80 13.36 4.92
N VAL A 149 9.84 13.74 6.19
CA VAL A 149 10.96 14.44 6.83
C VAL A 149 11.66 13.55 7.85
N ASN A 150 10.88 12.84 8.68
CA ASN A 150 11.40 11.95 9.70
C ASN A 150 10.45 10.76 9.95
N PRO A 151 10.85 9.51 9.66
CA PRO A 151 10.00 8.34 9.78
C PRO A 151 9.90 7.77 11.21
N ALA A 152 10.57 8.35 12.21
CA ALA A 152 10.64 7.79 13.57
C ALA A 152 9.27 7.49 14.19
N GLU A 153 8.30 8.40 14.05
CA GLU A 153 6.96 8.17 14.60
C GLU A 153 6.21 7.06 13.87
N LEU A 154 6.35 6.99 12.55
CA LEU A 154 5.76 5.90 11.75
C LEU A 154 6.37 4.55 12.15
N LYS A 155 7.70 4.49 12.31
CA LYS A 155 8.42 3.30 12.77
C LYS A 155 7.89 2.84 14.13
N GLU A 156 7.81 3.74 15.10
CA GLU A 156 7.29 3.43 16.44
C GLU A 156 5.82 2.97 16.42
N LEU A 157 4.98 3.63 15.61
CA LEU A 157 3.57 3.28 15.47
C LEU A 157 3.39 1.88 14.90
N LEU A 158 4.09 1.56 13.80
CA LEU A 158 3.99 0.26 13.13
C LEU A 158 4.61 -0.86 13.99
N LYS A 159 5.75 -0.60 14.63
CA LYS A 159 6.47 -1.58 15.46
C LYS A 159 5.63 -2.08 16.64
N LYS A 160 4.83 -1.20 17.25
CA LYS A 160 3.90 -1.54 18.35
C LYS A 160 2.77 -2.48 17.93
N HIS A 161 2.48 -2.58 16.63
CA HIS A 161 1.35 -3.32 16.10
C HIS A 161 1.77 -4.46 15.17
N LEU A 162 3.02 -4.93 15.27
CA LEU A 162 3.47 -6.13 14.57
C LEU A 162 2.85 -7.39 15.20
N THR A 163 2.60 -8.40 14.36
CA THR A 163 2.16 -9.72 14.79
C THR A 163 2.82 -10.81 13.94
N ASP A 164 3.06 -11.96 14.54
CA ASP A 164 3.56 -13.20 13.91
C ASP A 164 2.46 -14.01 13.22
N LYS A 165 1.20 -13.55 13.25
CA LYS A 165 0.04 -14.17 12.59
C LYS A 165 0.05 -13.97 11.06
N ILE A 166 1.18 -14.27 10.43
CA ILE A 166 1.46 -14.00 9.01
C ILE A 166 0.63 -14.83 8.02
N ASN A 167 -0.01 -15.90 8.49
CA ASN A 167 -0.89 -16.77 7.71
C ASN A 167 -2.34 -16.76 8.22
N ASP A 168 -2.69 -15.78 9.08
CA ASP A 168 -4.06 -15.65 9.58
C ASP A 168 -4.91 -14.81 8.62
N ARG A 169 -5.89 -15.47 7.98
CA ARG A 169 -6.84 -14.81 7.06
C ARG A 169 -7.57 -13.67 7.75
N LYS A 170 -7.93 -13.81 9.04
CA LYS A 170 -8.68 -12.79 9.77
C LYS A 170 -7.84 -11.52 9.94
N THR A 171 -6.58 -11.64 10.33
CA THR A 171 -5.62 -10.51 10.37
C THR A 171 -5.56 -9.81 9.01
N PHE A 172 -5.39 -10.56 7.92
CA PHE A 172 -5.34 -9.98 6.58
C PHE A 172 -6.62 -9.22 6.22
N ILE A 173 -7.80 -9.84 6.34
CA ILE A 173 -9.07 -9.21 5.96
C ILE A 173 -9.38 -7.98 6.82
N LYS A 174 -9.13 -8.03 8.13
CA LYS A 174 -9.29 -6.84 8.97
C LYS A 174 -8.31 -5.74 8.60
N GLY A 175 -7.09 -6.11 8.21
CA GLY A 175 -6.11 -5.18 7.66
C GLY A 175 -6.61 -4.50 6.39
N ILE A 176 -7.24 -5.24 5.47
CA ILE A 176 -7.89 -4.68 4.29
C ILE A 176 -8.99 -3.71 4.69
N VAL A 177 -9.92 -4.09 5.56
CA VAL A 177 -11.02 -3.19 5.99
C VAL A 177 -10.47 -1.89 6.58
N LYS A 178 -9.46 -1.98 7.45
CA LYS A 178 -8.83 -0.80 8.06
C LYS A 178 -8.07 0.05 7.05
N SER A 179 -7.41 -0.59 6.08
CA SER A 179 -6.75 0.06 4.95
C SER A 179 -7.73 0.87 4.09
N TYR A 180 -8.97 0.42 3.91
CA TYR A 180 -10.01 1.19 3.22
C TYR A 180 -10.55 2.35 4.09
N GLU A 181 -10.69 2.13 5.39
CA GLU A 181 -11.09 3.18 6.35
C GLU A 181 -10.13 4.38 6.31
N TYR A 182 -8.82 4.13 6.20
CA TYR A 182 -7.80 5.18 6.06
C TYR A 182 -8.03 6.08 4.85
N GLU A 183 -8.55 5.52 3.75
CA GLU A 183 -8.87 6.27 2.54
C GLU A 183 -10.27 6.92 2.58
N GLY A 184 -11.06 6.67 3.63
CA GLY A 184 -12.41 7.24 3.81
C GLY A 184 -13.56 6.27 3.58
N TYR A 185 -13.27 5.02 3.22
CA TYR A 185 -14.29 4.03 2.89
C TYR A 185 -14.61 3.13 4.10
N TYR A 186 -15.88 3.11 4.51
CA TYR A 186 -16.32 2.30 5.65
C TYR A 186 -16.96 1.00 5.17
N ILE A 187 -16.18 -0.08 5.19
CA ILE A 187 -16.62 -1.40 4.74
C ILE A 187 -17.22 -2.18 5.91
N LYS A 188 -18.43 -2.71 5.72
CA LYS A 188 -19.00 -3.73 6.62
C LYS A 188 -18.41 -5.11 6.31
N ILE A 189 -18.08 -5.85 7.36
CA ILE A 189 -17.66 -7.25 7.30
C ILE A 189 -18.91 -8.11 7.38
#